data_AF-A0A352UNK7-F1
#
_entry.id   AF-A0A352UNK7-F1
#
_cell.length_a   1.000
_cell.length_b   1.000
_cell.length_c   1.000
_cell.angle_alpha   90.00
_cell.angle_beta   90.00
_cell.angle_gamma   90.00
#
_symmetry.space_group_name_H-M   'P 1'
#
loop_
_entity.id
_entity.type
_entity.pdbx_description
1 polymer ?
#
loop_
_entity_poly.entity_id
_entity_poly.type
_entity_poly.pdbx_seq_one_letter_code
_entity_poly.pdbx_strand_id
1 'polypeptide(L)'
;MKKLIMPICFAVLLSALSGCGGNKNPNTTQTPAPATPSMTAVPSATPSAGNTVSDYFPILENVQYIYQGEGNEYAGYDVFIDYTDDTKIQQRLNNGGTVVSRVIAVTDEQAVCVYRREESYFRENHLNKTDGIQDVLLMAPIEAGASWVLEDGLKRTITDVSAEVETPSGTYSAVAVETEYDGGKTTWYYAKGVGLVKTVSSGEEGYEVLSVLSEIRKETPFVQTVRFYYPNAQDGKIYYKDKELGFKTNEITRLSLEEAYRTDVPDTLHPVLTENTKINSLYLNDDGSVYLDLSGEFLTEMNAGSGLEAMILQCVANTFGSYYGTDGIILTVDGSPYTSGHISLTKGELLSVNTEGAAEIP
;
A
#
# COMPACT_ATOMS: atom_id res chain seq x y z
N MET A 1 9.93 29.98 -33.75
CA MET A 1 8.84 30.04 -32.74
C MET A 1 8.22 28.65 -32.66
N LYS A 2 8.70 27.84 -31.70
CA LYS A 2 8.22 26.47 -31.48
C LYS A 2 6.87 26.54 -30.76
N LYS A 3 5.85 25.89 -31.31
CA LYS A 3 4.54 25.75 -30.65
C LYS A 3 4.65 24.60 -29.65
N LEU A 4 4.42 24.94 -28.38
CA LEU A 4 4.32 24.04 -27.25
C LEU A 4 2.99 23.27 -27.37
N ILE A 5 3.07 21.95 -27.52
CA ILE A 5 1.91 21.06 -27.44
C ILE A 5 1.84 20.60 -25.98
N MET A 6 0.76 20.97 -25.31
CA MET A 6 0.46 20.62 -23.92
C MET A 6 -0.27 19.27 -23.92
N PRO A 7 0.20 18.23 -23.21
CA PRO A 7 -0.54 16.98 -23.12
C PRO A 7 -1.75 17.15 -22.19
N ILE A 8 -2.92 16.83 -22.73
CA ILE A 8 -4.21 16.85 -22.04
C ILE A 8 -4.26 15.61 -21.13
N CYS A 9 -4.16 15.81 -19.83
CA CYS A 9 -4.46 14.80 -18.83
C CYS A 9 -5.95 14.49 -18.86
N PHE A 10 -6.30 13.25 -19.22
CA PHE A 10 -7.68 12.77 -19.20
C PHE A 10 -8.04 12.38 -17.76
N ALA A 11 -8.47 13.36 -16.96
CA ALA A 11 -9.06 13.12 -15.65
C ALA A 11 -10.51 12.63 -15.84
N VAL A 12 -10.76 11.34 -15.54
CA VAL A 12 -12.10 10.78 -15.51
C VAL A 12 -12.82 11.29 -14.26
N LEU A 13 -13.78 12.19 -14.45
CA LEU A 13 -14.70 12.68 -13.43
C LEU A 13 -15.73 11.58 -13.09
N LEU A 14 -15.68 11.04 -11.87
CA LEU A 14 -16.78 10.26 -11.30
C LEU A 14 -17.83 11.22 -10.72
N SER A 15 -19.06 11.16 -11.23
CA SER A 15 -20.19 11.92 -10.71
C SER A 15 -20.97 11.06 -9.71
N ALA A 16 -20.95 11.48 -8.44
CA ALA A 16 -21.81 10.93 -7.39
C ALA A 16 -23.18 11.61 -7.45
N LEU A 17 -24.24 10.81 -7.62
CA LEU A 17 -25.62 11.24 -7.40
C LEU A 17 -26.11 10.68 -6.06
N SER A 18 -26.18 11.56 -5.07
CA SER A 18 -26.82 11.34 -3.77
C SER A 18 -28.35 11.43 -3.90
N GLY A 19 -29.06 10.37 -3.51
CA GLY A 19 -30.50 10.38 -3.27
C GLY A 19 -30.81 10.54 -1.78
N CYS A 20 -31.60 11.56 -1.44
CA CYS A 20 -32.04 11.86 -0.08
C CYS A 20 -33.24 11.01 0.38
N GLY A 21 -33.20 10.60 1.66
CA GLY A 21 -34.25 10.96 2.62
C GLY A 21 -35.15 9.87 3.19
N GLY A 22 -35.16 9.73 4.54
CA GLY A 22 -36.30 9.16 5.27
C GLY A 22 -35.99 8.53 6.63
N ASN A 23 -35.79 9.35 7.66
CA ASN A 23 -35.63 8.91 9.07
C ASN A 23 -37.00 8.73 9.76
N LYS A 24 -37.17 7.69 10.59
CA LYS A 24 -37.98 7.67 11.84
C LYS A 24 -37.89 6.31 12.57
N ASN A 25 -37.34 6.36 13.78
CA ASN A 25 -37.33 5.33 14.84
C ASN A 25 -38.54 5.57 15.79
N PRO A 26 -38.76 4.84 16.91
CA PRO A 26 -38.66 3.39 17.23
C PRO A 26 -40.01 2.83 17.76
N ASN A 27 -40.19 1.50 17.84
CA ASN A 27 -40.81 0.92 19.04
C ASN A 27 -40.54 -0.59 19.17
N THR A 28 -40.21 -0.96 20.41
CA THR A 28 -39.96 -2.28 20.94
C THR A 28 -41.24 -3.07 21.14
N THR A 29 -41.24 -4.35 20.76
CA THR A 29 -42.07 -5.37 21.42
C THR A 29 -41.37 -6.73 21.31
N GLN A 30 -41.19 -7.38 22.45
CA GLN A 30 -40.56 -8.70 22.61
C GLN A 30 -41.56 -9.84 22.35
N THR A 31 -41.11 -10.86 21.59
CA THR A 31 -41.35 -12.33 21.75
C THR A 31 -42.77 -12.83 21.37
N PRO A 32 -42.96 -13.99 20.66
CA PRO A 32 -42.21 -15.25 20.80
C PRO A 32 -41.69 -15.92 19.51
N ALA A 33 -40.70 -16.79 19.72
CA ALA A 33 -40.08 -17.64 18.70
C ALA A 33 -41.07 -18.63 18.06
N PRO A 34 -40.94 -18.87 16.74
CA PRO A 34 -41.31 -20.16 16.18
C PRO A 34 -40.23 -20.77 15.25
N ALA A 35 -40.00 -22.06 15.50
CA ALA A 35 -39.65 -23.15 14.59
C ALA A 35 -38.61 -22.92 13.48
N THR A 36 -37.45 -23.55 13.68
CA THR A 36 -36.41 -23.83 12.69
C THR A 36 -36.97 -24.60 11.48
N PRO A 37 -36.86 -24.07 10.24
CA PRO A 37 -36.91 -24.89 9.04
C PRO A 37 -35.52 -25.49 8.78
N SER A 38 -35.50 -26.81 8.68
CA SER A 38 -34.33 -27.60 8.28
C SER A 38 -33.86 -27.17 6.88
N MET A 39 -32.66 -26.60 6.79
CA MET A 39 -32.00 -26.40 5.50
C MET A 39 -31.26 -27.68 5.11
N THR A 40 -31.70 -28.26 4.01
CA THR A 40 -31.02 -29.31 3.26
C THR A 40 -29.58 -28.88 2.97
N ALA A 41 -28.61 -29.69 3.39
CA ALA A 41 -27.20 -29.49 3.10
C ALA A 41 -26.97 -29.43 1.58
N VAL A 42 -26.40 -28.32 1.12
CA VAL A 42 -25.70 -28.26 -0.17
C VAL A 42 -24.44 -29.11 0.00
N PRO A 43 -24.09 -30.02 -0.93
CA PRO A 43 -22.92 -30.86 -0.75
C PRO A 43 -21.66 -29.99 -0.79
N SER A 44 -20.89 -29.98 0.30
CA SER A 44 -19.47 -29.60 0.24
C SER A 44 -18.80 -30.54 -0.74
N ALA A 45 -18.47 -30.02 -1.91
CA ALA A 45 -17.52 -30.67 -2.79
C ALA A 45 -16.17 -30.67 -2.06
N THR A 46 -15.73 -31.85 -1.64
CA THR A 46 -14.36 -32.11 -1.24
C THR A 46 -13.43 -31.62 -2.38
N PRO A 47 -12.38 -30.83 -2.12
CA PRO A 47 -11.42 -30.47 -3.15
C PRO A 47 -10.87 -31.75 -3.77
N SER A 48 -11.12 -31.92 -5.07
CA SER A 48 -10.43 -32.90 -5.89
C SER A 48 -8.92 -32.65 -5.76
N ALA A 49 -8.10 -33.70 -5.81
CA ALA A 49 -6.64 -33.61 -5.87
C ALA A 49 -6.18 -33.01 -7.21
N GLY A 50 -6.53 -31.75 -7.46
CA GLY A 50 -6.25 -30.91 -8.62
C GLY A 50 -5.83 -29.50 -8.17
N ASN A 51 -5.28 -28.71 -9.10
CA ASN A 51 -4.67 -27.41 -8.78
C ASN A 51 -5.65 -26.47 -8.05
N THR A 52 -5.26 -25.98 -6.87
CA THR A 52 -6.04 -25.02 -6.07
C THR A 52 -5.72 -23.59 -6.52
N VAL A 53 -6.51 -22.59 -6.12
CA VAL A 53 -6.19 -21.18 -6.42
C VAL A 53 -4.91 -20.73 -5.72
N SER A 54 -4.67 -21.19 -4.48
CA SER A 54 -3.47 -20.90 -3.70
C SER A 54 -2.17 -21.35 -4.39
N ASP A 55 -2.21 -22.41 -5.20
CA ASP A 55 -1.07 -22.84 -6.03
C ASP A 55 -0.58 -21.75 -7.00
N TYR A 56 -1.46 -20.84 -7.41
CA TYR A 56 -1.16 -19.76 -8.37
C TYR A 56 -0.96 -18.40 -7.72
N PHE A 57 -1.16 -18.29 -6.40
CA PHE A 57 -0.94 -17.08 -5.61
C PHE A 57 -0.10 -17.41 -4.37
N PRO A 58 1.15 -17.87 -4.54
CA PRO A 58 1.99 -18.26 -3.41
C PRO A 58 2.30 -17.04 -2.54
N ILE A 59 2.15 -17.21 -1.23
CA ILE A 59 2.51 -16.19 -0.23
C ILE A 59 4.02 -16.32 0.04
N LEU A 60 4.83 -15.56 -0.72
CA LEU A 60 6.29 -15.56 -0.60
C LEU A 60 6.78 -14.27 0.07
N GLU A 61 7.72 -14.40 1.00
CA GLU A 61 8.38 -13.27 1.66
C GLU A 61 9.72 -12.93 1.00
N ASN A 62 10.13 -11.67 1.09
CA ASN A 62 11.43 -11.15 0.62
C ASN A 62 11.69 -11.40 -0.86
N VAL A 63 10.63 -11.36 -1.68
CA VAL A 63 10.72 -11.53 -3.13
C VAL A 63 10.44 -10.21 -3.84
N GLN A 64 11.24 -9.94 -4.86
CA GLN A 64 10.98 -8.91 -5.87
C GLN A 64 10.68 -9.60 -7.22
N TYR A 65 9.59 -9.20 -7.85
CA TYR A 65 9.28 -9.57 -9.24
C TYR A 65 9.54 -8.35 -10.14
N ILE A 66 10.18 -8.57 -11.29
CA ILE A 66 10.48 -7.53 -12.26
C ILE A 66 9.80 -7.89 -13.57
N TYR A 67 8.94 -7.00 -14.06
CA TYR A 67 8.21 -7.17 -15.32
C TYR A 67 8.72 -6.16 -16.36
N GLN A 68 9.12 -6.68 -17.52
CA GLN A 68 9.42 -5.86 -18.69
C GLN A 68 8.13 -5.46 -19.40
N GLY A 69 8.07 -4.21 -19.84
CA GLY A 69 6.92 -3.62 -20.51
C GLY A 69 7.13 -3.42 -22.01
N GLU A 70 6.08 -3.66 -22.79
CA GLU A 70 6.00 -3.28 -24.20
C GLU A 70 4.68 -2.55 -24.49
N GLY A 71 4.67 -1.69 -25.52
CA GLY A 71 3.47 -0.96 -25.96
C GLY A 71 3.27 0.42 -25.30
N ASN A 72 3.61 0.60 -24.03
CA ASN A 72 3.68 1.92 -23.37
C ASN A 72 4.75 2.01 -22.27
N GLU A 73 5.03 3.22 -21.79
CA GLU A 73 6.09 3.50 -20.80
C GLU A 73 5.77 3.01 -19.38
N TYR A 74 4.51 2.69 -19.09
CA TYR A 74 4.02 2.23 -17.77
C TYR A 74 3.74 0.73 -17.72
N ALA A 75 4.06 0.00 -18.79
CA ALA A 75 3.80 -1.43 -18.94
C ALA A 75 4.80 -2.27 -18.15
N GLY A 76 6.00 -1.74 -17.91
CA GLY A 76 7.01 -2.35 -17.06
C GLY A 76 6.79 -1.93 -15.62
N TYR A 77 6.95 -2.87 -14.68
CA TYR A 77 6.82 -2.57 -13.26
C TYR A 77 7.55 -3.59 -12.39
N ASP A 78 7.88 -3.15 -11.19
CA ASP A 78 8.42 -4.00 -10.13
C ASP A 78 7.34 -4.28 -9.09
N VAL A 79 7.38 -5.46 -8.50
CA VAL A 79 6.53 -5.85 -7.37
C VAL A 79 7.39 -6.28 -6.20
N PHE A 80 7.22 -5.61 -5.06
CA PHE A 80 7.75 -6.04 -3.77
C PHE A 80 6.62 -6.56 -2.87
N ILE A 81 6.96 -7.51 -1.99
CA ILE A 81 6.04 -8.02 -0.97
C ILE A 81 6.31 -7.29 0.35
N ASP A 82 5.48 -6.30 0.68
CA ASP A 82 5.67 -5.48 1.88
C ASP A 82 5.30 -6.24 3.16
N TYR A 83 4.14 -6.90 3.15
CA TYR A 83 3.57 -7.61 4.31
C TYR A 83 2.82 -8.86 3.85
N THR A 84 2.76 -9.87 4.71
CA THR A 84 2.02 -11.12 4.49
C THR A 84 1.41 -11.61 5.80
N ASP A 85 0.32 -12.38 5.70
CA ASP A 85 -0.12 -13.31 6.73
C ASP A 85 -0.37 -14.69 6.09
N ASP A 86 -0.90 -15.66 6.83
CA ASP A 86 -1.16 -17.02 6.32
C ASP A 86 -2.12 -17.07 5.11
N THR A 87 -2.88 -16.01 4.89
CA THR A 87 -3.97 -15.93 3.91
C THR A 87 -3.92 -14.68 3.03
N LYS A 88 -3.00 -13.74 3.27
CA LYS A 88 -2.95 -12.46 2.55
C LYS A 88 -1.55 -12.07 2.15
N ILE A 89 -1.47 -11.38 1.01
CA ILE A 89 -0.25 -10.78 0.48
C ILE A 89 -0.51 -9.30 0.26
N GLN A 90 0.30 -8.43 0.86
CA GLN A 90 0.37 -7.03 0.49
C GLN A 90 1.51 -6.80 -0.51
N GLN A 91 1.14 -6.36 -1.70
CA GLN A 91 2.07 -6.05 -2.78
C GLN A 91 2.24 -4.53 -2.95
N ARG A 92 3.47 -4.12 -3.23
CA ARG A 92 3.85 -2.80 -3.69
C ARG A 92 4.25 -2.89 -5.15
N LEU A 93 3.48 -2.25 -6.03
CA LEU A 93 3.73 -2.20 -7.46
C LEU A 93 4.26 -0.82 -7.84
N ASN A 94 5.35 -0.75 -8.57
CA ASN A 94 5.93 0.50 -9.07
C ASN A 94 6.18 0.41 -10.57
N ASN A 95 5.49 1.23 -11.36
CA ASN A 95 5.62 1.27 -12.82
C ASN A 95 6.38 2.51 -13.33
N GLY A 96 7.09 3.21 -12.44
CA GLY A 96 7.80 4.47 -12.74
C GLY A 96 6.90 5.70 -12.82
N GLY A 97 5.59 5.55 -13.00
CA GLY A 97 4.61 6.64 -12.97
C GLY A 97 3.93 6.80 -11.62
N THR A 98 3.60 5.70 -10.96
CA THR A 98 2.96 5.68 -9.64
C THR A 98 3.37 4.43 -8.85
N VAL A 99 3.06 4.45 -7.55
CA VAL A 99 3.21 3.31 -6.66
C VAL A 99 1.85 2.90 -6.12
N VAL A 100 1.49 1.63 -6.29
CA VAL A 100 0.23 1.05 -5.81
C VAL A 100 0.52 0.07 -4.68
N SER A 101 -0.20 0.22 -3.56
CA SER A 101 -0.28 -0.81 -2.52
C SER A 101 -1.57 -1.58 -2.70
N ARG A 102 -1.53 -2.91 -2.75
CA ARG A 102 -2.74 -3.74 -2.79
C ARG A 102 -2.63 -4.94 -1.86
N VAL A 103 -3.77 -5.41 -1.35
CA VAL A 103 -3.85 -6.63 -0.53
C VAL A 103 -4.68 -7.67 -1.27
N ILE A 104 -4.10 -8.85 -1.43
CA ILE A 104 -4.76 -10.01 -2.04
C ILE A 104 -5.02 -11.04 -0.94
N ALA A 105 -6.29 -11.37 -0.72
CA ALA A 105 -6.69 -12.51 0.11
C ALA A 105 -6.74 -13.78 -0.74
N VAL A 106 -6.15 -14.86 -0.23
CA VAL A 106 -5.92 -16.11 -0.95
C VAL A 106 -6.50 -17.27 -0.15
N THR A 107 -7.26 -18.11 -0.84
CA THR A 107 -7.82 -19.38 -0.37
C THR A 107 -7.61 -20.44 -1.46
N ASP A 108 -7.97 -21.68 -1.20
CA ASP A 108 -7.94 -22.72 -2.25
C ASP A 108 -9.03 -22.49 -3.32
N GLU A 109 -10.08 -21.76 -2.96
CA GLU A 109 -11.24 -21.47 -3.80
C GLU A 109 -11.12 -20.18 -4.61
N GLN A 110 -10.44 -19.15 -4.10
CA GLN A 110 -10.31 -17.85 -4.77
C GLN A 110 -9.14 -17.01 -4.28
N ALA A 111 -8.66 -16.14 -5.17
CA ALA A 111 -7.73 -15.05 -4.90
C ALA A 111 -8.44 -13.73 -5.23
N VAL A 112 -8.55 -12.84 -4.24
CA VAL A 112 -9.35 -11.60 -4.33
C VAL A 112 -8.51 -10.42 -3.86
N CYS A 113 -8.41 -9.38 -4.68
CA CYS A 113 -7.88 -8.10 -4.24
C CYS A 113 -8.94 -7.39 -3.38
N VAL A 114 -8.66 -7.22 -2.09
CA VAL A 114 -9.61 -6.71 -1.07
C VAL A 114 -9.28 -5.30 -0.57
N TYR A 115 -8.16 -4.75 -1.03
CA TYR A 115 -7.73 -3.38 -0.76
C TYR A 115 -6.78 -2.93 -1.86
N ARG A 116 -6.92 -1.67 -2.31
CA ARG A 116 -6.01 -1.03 -3.26
C ARG A 116 -5.90 0.47 -2.97
N ARG A 117 -4.66 0.92 -2.80
CA ARG A 117 -4.31 2.34 -2.66
C ARG A 117 -3.34 2.74 -3.75
N GLU A 118 -3.76 3.69 -4.59
CA GLU A 118 -2.89 4.35 -5.55
C GLU A 118 -2.09 5.47 -4.87
N GLU A 119 -0.99 5.90 -5.50
CA GLU A 119 -0.10 6.94 -4.96
C GLU A 119 0.43 6.63 -3.55
N SER A 120 0.65 5.34 -3.26
CA SER A 120 1.11 4.86 -1.95
C SER A 120 2.63 4.87 -1.87
N TYR A 121 3.25 6.05 -1.80
CA TYR A 121 4.72 6.20 -1.78
C TYR A 121 5.37 5.87 -0.42
N PHE A 122 4.59 5.76 0.64
CA PHE A 122 5.03 5.29 1.96
C PHE A 122 4.76 3.80 2.16
N ARG A 123 5.35 3.20 3.19
CA ARG A 123 5.16 1.78 3.56
C ARG A 123 4.38 1.65 4.86
N GLU A 124 3.15 1.17 4.77
CA GLU A 124 2.26 0.89 5.90
C GLU A 124 1.63 -0.50 5.75
N ASN A 125 1.29 -1.15 6.88
CA ASN A 125 0.62 -2.44 6.86
C ASN A 125 -0.89 -2.27 6.70
N HIS A 126 -1.40 -2.68 5.54
CA HIS A 126 -2.80 -2.64 5.16
C HIS A 126 -3.47 -4.02 5.16
N LEU A 127 -2.83 -5.09 5.67
CA LEU A 127 -3.39 -6.45 5.63
C LEU A 127 -4.78 -6.58 6.26
N ASN A 128 -5.11 -5.70 7.22
CA ASN A 128 -6.40 -5.66 7.91
C ASN A 128 -7.32 -4.53 7.41
N LYS A 129 -6.93 -3.80 6.37
CA LYS A 129 -7.74 -2.76 5.73
C LYS A 129 -8.57 -3.37 4.61
N THR A 130 -9.75 -2.78 4.41
CA THR A 130 -10.63 -3.05 3.27
C THR A 130 -11.17 -1.71 2.81
N ASP A 131 -11.21 -1.46 1.51
CA ASP A 131 -11.75 -0.22 0.92
C ASP A 131 -13.11 -0.44 0.21
N GLY A 132 -13.68 -1.64 0.36
CA GLY A 132 -14.91 -2.04 -0.31
C GLY A 132 -14.70 -2.65 -1.69
N ILE A 133 -13.47 -2.68 -2.22
CA ILE A 133 -13.15 -3.37 -3.48
C ILE A 133 -13.20 -4.89 -3.25
N GLN A 134 -13.76 -5.62 -4.22
CA GLN A 134 -13.65 -7.08 -4.32
C GLN A 134 -13.33 -7.48 -5.77
N ASP A 135 -12.06 -7.36 -6.17
CA ASP A 135 -11.62 -7.78 -7.51
C ASP A 135 -11.12 -9.24 -7.47
N VAL A 136 -11.97 -10.16 -7.93
CA VAL A 136 -11.64 -11.59 -8.01
C VAL A 136 -10.68 -11.84 -9.16
N LEU A 137 -9.44 -12.19 -8.83
CA LEU A 137 -8.33 -12.39 -9.76
C LEU A 137 -8.34 -13.79 -10.37
N LEU A 138 -8.63 -14.81 -9.54
CA LEU A 138 -8.74 -16.21 -9.94
C LEU A 138 -9.75 -16.92 -9.01
N MET A 139 -10.56 -17.82 -9.58
CA MET A 139 -11.61 -18.55 -8.86
C MET A 139 -11.65 -20.00 -9.31
N ALA A 140 -11.86 -20.92 -8.36
CA ALA A 140 -12.07 -22.34 -8.61
C ALA A 140 -13.47 -22.60 -9.22
N PRO A 141 -13.66 -23.68 -10.00
CA PRO A 141 -12.64 -24.66 -10.38
C PRO A 141 -11.65 -24.11 -11.42
N ILE A 142 -10.40 -24.56 -11.36
CA ILE A 142 -9.35 -24.24 -12.35
C ILE A 142 -9.58 -25.07 -13.62
N GLU A 143 -10.62 -24.72 -14.36
CA GLU A 143 -11.06 -25.40 -15.58
C GLU A 143 -11.35 -24.39 -16.69
N ALA A 144 -11.01 -24.72 -17.93
CA ALA A 144 -11.33 -23.86 -19.06
C ALA A 144 -12.85 -23.67 -19.20
N GLY A 145 -13.28 -22.42 -19.35
CA GLY A 145 -14.69 -22.01 -19.38
C GLY A 145 -15.27 -21.61 -18.02
N ALA A 146 -14.59 -21.89 -16.89
CA ALA A 146 -14.99 -21.36 -15.59
C ALA A 146 -14.96 -19.82 -15.62
N SER A 147 -15.99 -19.17 -15.08
CA SER A 147 -16.14 -17.72 -15.17
C SER A 147 -16.95 -17.13 -14.03
N TRP A 148 -16.71 -15.86 -13.76
CA TRP A 148 -17.39 -15.06 -12.75
C TRP A 148 -17.65 -13.65 -13.26
N VAL A 149 -18.58 -12.96 -12.61
CA VAL A 149 -18.96 -11.57 -12.91
C VAL A 149 -18.27 -10.67 -11.88
N LEU A 150 -17.58 -9.65 -12.36
CA LEU A 150 -16.91 -8.64 -11.54
C LEU A 150 -17.92 -7.58 -11.06
N GLU A 151 -17.52 -6.73 -10.12
CA GLU A 151 -18.38 -5.68 -9.56
C GLU A 151 -18.89 -4.68 -10.62
N ASP A 152 -18.10 -4.44 -11.67
CA ASP A 152 -18.45 -3.59 -12.81
C ASP A 152 -19.37 -4.28 -13.84
N GLY A 153 -19.74 -5.55 -13.61
CA GLY A 153 -20.59 -6.35 -14.48
C GLY A 153 -19.86 -7.06 -15.62
N LEU A 154 -18.54 -6.86 -15.77
CA LEU A 154 -17.74 -7.56 -16.77
C LEU A 154 -17.58 -9.04 -16.38
N LYS A 155 -17.44 -9.89 -17.41
CA LYS A 155 -17.24 -11.32 -17.22
C LYS A 155 -15.76 -11.66 -17.34
N ARG A 156 -15.21 -12.28 -16.28
CA ARG A 156 -13.85 -12.84 -16.28
C ARG A 156 -13.92 -14.36 -16.42
N THR A 157 -13.09 -14.93 -17.29
CA THR A 157 -13.16 -16.35 -17.70
C THR A 157 -11.78 -16.97 -17.73
N ILE A 158 -11.63 -18.20 -17.23
CA ILE A 158 -10.45 -19.04 -17.48
C ILE A 158 -10.54 -19.58 -18.91
N THR A 159 -9.60 -19.20 -19.77
CA THR A 159 -9.62 -19.58 -21.20
C THR A 159 -8.71 -20.77 -21.50
N ASP A 160 -7.65 -20.96 -20.70
CA ASP A 160 -6.73 -22.10 -20.77
C ASP A 160 -6.16 -22.38 -19.37
N VAL A 161 -5.87 -23.64 -19.06
CA VAL A 161 -5.29 -24.06 -17.77
C VAL A 161 -3.84 -24.54 -17.90
N SER A 162 -3.32 -24.56 -19.13
CA SER A 162 -2.01 -25.11 -19.50
C SER A 162 -1.31 -24.30 -20.58
N ALA A 163 -1.66 -23.03 -20.76
CA ALA A 163 -1.07 -22.15 -21.77
C ALA A 163 0.45 -22.09 -21.60
N GLU A 164 1.20 -22.38 -22.66
CA GLU A 164 2.65 -22.22 -22.67
C GLU A 164 2.99 -20.74 -22.82
N VAL A 165 3.71 -20.18 -21.84
CA VAL A 165 4.09 -18.78 -21.78
C VAL A 165 5.60 -18.66 -21.67
N GLU A 166 6.23 -18.16 -22.72
CA GLU A 166 7.65 -17.79 -22.71
C GLU A 166 7.84 -16.42 -22.07
N THR A 167 8.82 -16.33 -21.18
CA THR A 167 9.24 -15.09 -20.53
C THR A 167 10.77 -15.06 -20.42
N PRO A 168 11.40 -13.89 -20.20
CA PRO A 168 12.84 -13.85 -19.96
C PRO A 168 13.25 -14.63 -18.69
N SER A 169 12.36 -14.79 -17.71
CA SER A 169 12.61 -15.59 -16.50
C SER A 169 12.48 -17.11 -16.70
N GLY A 170 11.95 -17.56 -17.84
CA GLY A 170 11.71 -18.96 -18.17
C GLY A 170 10.39 -19.20 -18.89
N THR A 171 10.15 -20.47 -19.26
CA THR A 171 8.90 -20.92 -19.87
C THR A 171 8.00 -21.54 -18.80
N TYR A 172 6.72 -21.16 -18.80
CA TYR A 172 5.74 -21.60 -17.83
C TYR A 172 4.54 -22.26 -18.50
N SER A 173 3.94 -23.25 -17.83
CA SER A 173 2.56 -23.66 -18.09
C SER A 173 1.65 -22.89 -17.14
N ALA A 174 0.74 -22.08 -17.69
CA ALA A 174 -0.02 -21.08 -16.95
C ALA A 174 -1.52 -21.21 -17.17
N VAL A 175 -2.29 -20.79 -16.17
CA VAL A 175 -3.73 -20.53 -16.29
C VAL A 175 -3.90 -19.15 -16.93
N ALA A 176 -4.54 -19.12 -18.10
CA ALA A 176 -4.94 -17.90 -18.79
C ALA A 176 -6.33 -17.48 -18.31
N VAL A 177 -6.43 -16.25 -17.82
CA VAL A 177 -7.67 -15.63 -17.34
C VAL A 177 -7.91 -14.38 -18.17
N GLU A 178 -9.08 -14.25 -18.78
CA GLU A 178 -9.41 -13.19 -19.71
C GLU A 178 -10.63 -12.39 -19.24
N THR A 179 -10.60 -11.07 -19.47
CA THR A 179 -11.76 -10.19 -19.37
C THR A 179 -11.86 -9.37 -20.64
N GLU A 180 -12.98 -9.51 -21.34
CA GLU A 180 -13.33 -8.67 -22.48
C GLU A 180 -14.16 -7.48 -22.01
N TYR A 181 -13.95 -6.32 -22.62
CA TYR A 181 -14.70 -5.10 -22.36
C TYR A 181 -14.92 -4.34 -23.68
N ASP A 182 -15.72 -3.27 -23.63
CA ASP A 182 -15.96 -2.47 -24.83
C ASP A 182 -14.65 -1.86 -25.34
N GLY A 183 -14.25 -2.22 -26.55
CA GLY A 183 -13.02 -1.76 -27.18
C GLY A 183 -11.74 -2.52 -26.81
N GLY A 184 -11.81 -3.69 -26.17
CA GLY A 184 -10.61 -4.50 -25.95
C GLY A 184 -10.76 -5.70 -25.04
N LYS A 185 -9.62 -6.25 -24.65
CA LYS A 185 -9.53 -7.33 -23.67
C LYS A 185 -8.20 -7.31 -22.93
N THR A 186 -8.21 -7.88 -21.73
CA THR A 186 -6.99 -8.17 -20.98
C THR A 186 -6.93 -9.65 -20.60
N THR A 187 -5.77 -10.26 -20.82
CA THR A 187 -5.46 -11.64 -20.44
C THR A 187 -4.31 -11.65 -19.43
N TRP A 188 -4.53 -12.29 -18.29
CA TRP A 188 -3.53 -12.56 -17.25
C TRP A 188 -3.14 -14.03 -17.29
N TYR A 189 -1.84 -14.30 -17.16
CA TYR A 189 -1.30 -15.65 -17.14
C TYR A 189 -0.67 -15.93 -15.78
N TYR A 190 -1.24 -16.88 -15.03
CA TYR A 190 -0.77 -17.28 -13.71
C TYR A 190 -0.08 -18.63 -13.75
N ALA A 191 1.17 -18.71 -13.33
CA ALA A 191 1.94 -19.95 -13.26
C ALA A 191 2.00 -20.47 -11.83
N LYS A 192 1.87 -21.80 -11.69
CA LYS A 192 1.89 -22.49 -10.41
C LYS A 192 3.22 -22.28 -9.67
N GLY A 193 3.15 -21.93 -8.40
CA GLY A 193 4.30 -21.64 -7.53
C GLY A 193 5.01 -20.32 -7.83
N VAL A 194 4.53 -19.53 -8.79
CA VAL A 194 5.18 -18.27 -9.21
C VAL A 194 4.25 -17.08 -9.04
N GLY A 195 2.99 -17.18 -9.49
CA GLY A 195 2.10 -16.02 -9.58
C GLY A 195 1.88 -15.57 -11.03
N LEU A 196 1.59 -14.28 -11.18
CA LEU A 196 1.41 -13.64 -12.48
C LEU A 196 2.74 -13.64 -13.26
N VAL A 197 2.77 -14.23 -14.45
CA VAL A 197 3.98 -14.29 -15.30
C VAL A 197 3.87 -13.41 -16.54
N LYS A 198 2.64 -13.10 -16.98
CA LYS A 198 2.40 -12.24 -18.15
C LYS A 198 1.02 -11.58 -18.06
N THR A 199 0.93 -10.34 -18.55
CA THR A 199 -0.33 -9.66 -18.85
C THR A 199 -0.28 -9.18 -20.29
N VAL A 200 -1.38 -9.34 -21.03
CA VAL A 200 -1.57 -8.79 -22.38
C VAL A 200 -2.87 -8.00 -22.36
N SER A 201 -2.80 -6.71 -22.68
CA SER A 201 -3.99 -5.88 -22.92
C SER A 201 -4.01 -5.47 -24.38
N SER A 202 -5.06 -5.87 -25.08
CA SER A 202 -5.25 -5.57 -26.50
C SER A 202 -6.44 -4.61 -26.64
N GLY A 203 -6.24 -3.49 -27.32
CA GLY A 203 -7.29 -2.52 -27.64
C GLY A 203 -7.84 -2.69 -29.06
N GLU A 204 -8.77 -1.82 -29.43
CA GLU A 204 -9.18 -1.66 -30.82
C GLU A 204 -7.97 -1.36 -31.74
N GLU A 205 -8.10 -1.69 -33.01
CA GLU A 205 -7.08 -1.42 -34.04
C GLU A 205 -5.72 -2.14 -33.85
N GLY A 206 -5.65 -3.15 -32.96
CA GLY A 206 -4.47 -4.02 -32.81
C GLY A 206 -3.34 -3.41 -31.98
N TYR A 207 -3.64 -2.38 -31.18
CA TYR A 207 -2.71 -1.89 -30.16
C TYR A 207 -2.62 -2.90 -29.01
N GLU A 208 -1.39 -3.25 -28.62
CA GLU A 208 -1.13 -4.18 -27.51
C GLU A 208 -0.15 -3.59 -26.50
N VAL A 209 -0.45 -3.82 -25.22
CA VAL A 209 0.40 -3.52 -24.08
C VAL A 209 0.70 -4.82 -23.36
N LEU A 210 1.98 -5.09 -23.13
CA LEU A 210 2.44 -6.32 -22.51
C LEU A 210 3.26 -6.02 -21.26
N SER A 211 3.07 -6.85 -20.24
CA SER A 211 3.95 -6.94 -19.08
C SER A 211 4.41 -8.39 -18.96
N VAL A 212 5.71 -8.65 -19.00
CA VAL A 212 6.28 -10.01 -19.05
C VAL A 212 7.30 -10.18 -17.94
N LEU A 213 7.15 -11.22 -17.11
CA LEU A 213 8.04 -11.48 -15.98
C LEU A 213 9.47 -11.76 -16.45
N SER A 214 10.37 -10.83 -16.17
CA SER A 214 11.77 -10.94 -16.60
C SER A 214 12.68 -11.56 -15.54
N GLU A 215 12.41 -11.30 -14.26
CA GLU A 215 13.29 -11.74 -13.17
C GLU A 215 12.50 -11.90 -11.87
N ILE A 216 12.89 -12.88 -11.06
CA ILE A 216 12.45 -13.04 -9.67
C ILE A 216 13.70 -13.01 -8.80
N ARG A 217 13.81 -12.01 -7.92
CA ARG A 217 14.91 -11.92 -6.95
C ARG A 217 14.40 -12.34 -5.58
N LYS A 218 15.08 -13.31 -4.97
CA LYS A 218 14.80 -13.80 -3.61
C LYS A 218 15.68 -13.09 -2.60
N GLU A 219 15.26 -13.11 -1.33
CA GLU A 219 15.97 -12.46 -0.21
C GLU A 219 16.28 -10.99 -0.49
N THR A 220 15.40 -10.30 -1.21
CA THR A 220 15.60 -8.92 -1.66
C THR A 220 14.74 -7.97 -0.82
N PRO A 221 15.33 -7.15 0.07
CA PRO A 221 14.57 -6.15 0.81
C PRO A 221 14.14 -5.01 -0.13
N PHE A 222 13.01 -4.39 0.18
CA PHE A 222 12.61 -3.13 -0.43
C PHE A 222 13.49 -2.00 0.14
N VAL A 223 14.19 -1.25 -0.72
CA VAL A 223 15.02 -0.12 -0.29
C VAL A 223 14.30 1.20 -0.58
N GLN A 224 14.22 2.06 0.41
CA GLN A 224 13.63 3.39 0.29
C GLN A 224 14.54 4.45 0.90
N THR A 225 14.73 5.56 0.18
CA THR A 225 15.36 6.76 0.72
C THR A 225 14.36 7.55 1.56
N VAL A 226 14.71 7.82 2.81
CA VAL A 226 13.91 8.62 3.75
C VAL A 226 14.72 9.82 4.22
N ARG A 227 14.09 11.00 4.20
CA ARG A 227 14.69 12.26 4.65
C ARG A 227 14.38 12.51 6.11
N PHE A 228 15.43 12.69 6.92
CA PHE A 228 15.33 13.01 8.34
C PHE A 228 15.83 14.42 8.62
N TYR A 229 15.06 15.20 9.39
CA TYR A 229 15.38 16.59 9.73
C TYR A 229 15.92 16.71 11.15
N TYR A 230 16.92 17.57 11.37
CA TYR A 230 17.57 17.77 12.66
C TYR A 230 17.82 19.26 12.92
N PRO A 231 17.58 19.76 14.15
CA PRO A 231 17.87 21.13 14.48
C PRO A 231 19.33 21.33 14.89
N ASN A 232 19.88 22.50 14.55
CA ASN A 232 21.17 22.97 15.03
C ASN A 232 20.94 24.13 16.02
N ALA A 233 21.31 23.91 17.28
CA ALA A 233 21.08 24.89 18.35
C ALA A 233 22.04 26.09 18.29
N GLN A 234 23.21 25.94 17.63
CA GLN A 234 24.23 26.99 17.57
C GLN A 234 23.91 28.06 16.53
N ASP A 235 23.37 27.67 15.37
CA ASP A 235 23.05 28.60 14.29
C ASP A 235 21.55 28.78 14.03
N GLY A 236 20.70 28.04 14.75
CA GLY A 236 19.25 28.17 14.70
C GLY A 236 18.63 27.66 13.40
N LYS A 237 19.30 26.77 12.65
CA LYS A 237 18.81 26.20 11.40
C LYS A 237 18.38 24.75 11.54
N ILE A 238 17.59 24.30 10.57
CA ILE A 238 17.25 22.89 10.38
C ILE A 238 18.12 22.33 9.25
N TYR A 239 18.67 21.16 9.49
CA TYR A 239 19.39 20.37 8.50
C TYR A 239 18.64 19.09 8.16
N TYR A 240 18.92 18.48 7.02
CA TYR A 240 18.37 17.18 6.66
C TYR A 240 19.43 16.21 6.15
N LYS A 241 19.16 14.92 6.34
CA LYS A 241 19.95 13.82 5.77
C LYS A 241 19.02 12.78 5.18
N ASP A 242 19.30 12.41 3.94
CA ASP A 242 18.67 11.29 3.27
C ASP A 242 19.38 10.00 3.69
N LYS A 243 18.60 9.02 4.14
CA LYS A 243 19.10 7.70 4.56
C LYS A 243 18.39 6.63 3.75
N GLU A 244 19.14 5.63 3.29
CA GLU A 244 18.56 4.45 2.66
C GLU A 244 18.16 3.44 3.74
N LEU A 245 16.89 3.04 3.72
CA LEU A 245 16.32 2.05 4.63
C LEU A 245 15.94 0.81 3.82
N GLY A 246 16.45 -0.34 4.22
CA GLY A 246 16.01 -1.63 3.70
C GLY A 246 14.89 -2.22 4.56
N PHE A 247 13.84 -2.73 3.92
CA PHE A 247 12.69 -3.36 4.56
C PHE A 247 12.53 -4.79 4.04
N LYS A 248 12.65 -5.76 4.94
CA LYS A 248 12.18 -7.13 4.68
C LYS A 248 10.66 -7.20 4.80
N THR A 249 10.06 -8.23 4.21
CA THR A 249 8.63 -8.50 4.38
C THR A 249 8.30 -8.60 5.87
N ASN A 250 7.19 -8.00 6.29
CA ASN A 250 6.72 -7.94 7.68
C ASN A 250 7.55 -7.12 8.66
N GLU A 251 8.67 -6.49 8.25
CA GLU A 251 9.35 -5.53 9.13
C GLU A 251 8.43 -4.33 9.43
N ILE A 252 8.42 -3.89 10.69
CA ILE A 252 7.53 -2.83 11.16
C ILE A 252 8.14 -1.47 10.79
N THR A 253 7.54 -0.75 9.83
CA THR A 253 8.07 0.52 9.30
C THR A 253 8.45 1.51 10.40
N ARG A 254 7.57 1.74 11.39
CA ARG A 254 7.84 2.72 12.46
C ARG A 254 9.07 2.40 13.30
N LEU A 255 9.42 1.12 13.46
CA LEU A 255 10.62 0.73 14.21
C LEU A 255 11.89 1.02 13.40
N SER A 256 11.88 0.74 12.10
CA SER A 256 12.98 1.09 11.21
C SER A 256 13.17 2.61 11.12
N LEU A 257 12.08 3.39 11.07
CA LEU A 257 12.15 4.85 11.10
C LEU A 257 12.68 5.38 12.43
N GLU A 258 12.21 4.85 13.56
CA GLU A 258 12.71 5.18 14.91
C GLU A 258 14.22 4.96 15.01
N GLU A 259 14.70 3.77 14.63
CA GLU A 259 16.13 3.42 14.66
C GLU A 259 16.95 4.27 13.70
N ALA A 260 16.47 4.49 12.48
CA ALA A 260 17.15 5.34 11.52
C ALA A 260 17.23 6.80 11.99
N TYR A 261 16.21 7.33 12.66
CA TYR A 261 16.22 8.74 13.09
C TYR A 261 17.27 9.02 14.18
N ARG A 262 17.50 8.07 15.08
CA ARG A 262 18.47 8.23 16.19
C ARG A 262 19.92 7.87 15.85
N THR A 263 20.15 7.24 14.70
CA THR A 263 21.48 6.73 14.32
C THR A 263 22.22 7.71 13.40
N ASP A 264 23.56 7.78 13.47
CA ASP A 264 24.41 8.62 12.62
C ASP A 264 24.01 10.12 12.59
N VAL A 265 23.61 10.65 13.74
CA VAL A 265 23.35 12.08 13.94
C VAL A 265 24.69 12.77 14.21
N PRO A 266 25.11 13.77 13.39
CA PRO A 266 26.35 14.50 13.66
C PRO A 266 26.31 15.22 15.01
N ASP A 267 27.45 15.26 15.72
CA ASP A 267 27.60 15.92 17.03
C ASP A 267 27.24 17.42 17.02
N THR A 268 27.27 18.04 15.84
CA THR A 268 26.88 19.44 15.63
C THR A 268 25.36 19.65 15.61
N LEU A 269 24.57 18.58 15.50
CA LEU A 269 23.11 18.62 15.44
C LEU A 269 22.52 18.02 16.69
N HIS A 270 21.31 18.47 17.03
CA HIS A 270 20.59 17.94 18.17
C HIS A 270 19.77 16.71 17.75
N PRO A 271 19.85 15.58 18.48
CA PRO A 271 18.96 14.44 18.25
C PRO A 271 17.49 14.83 18.42
N VAL A 272 16.63 14.39 17.50
CA VAL A 272 15.18 14.63 17.60
C VAL A 272 14.51 13.56 18.45
N LEU A 273 14.87 12.30 18.23
CA LEU A 273 14.50 11.18 19.10
C LEU A 273 15.72 10.79 19.94
N THR A 274 15.50 10.60 21.24
CA THR A 274 16.54 10.06 22.12
C THR A 274 16.63 8.55 21.99
N GLU A 275 17.60 7.93 22.66
CA GLU A 275 17.74 6.46 22.69
C GLU A 275 16.50 5.76 23.29
N ASN A 276 15.81 6.43 24.22
CA ASN A 276 14.66 5.86 24.92
C ASN A 276 13.32 6.26 24.30
N THR A 277 13.28 7.30 23.47
CA THR A 277 12.04 7.70 22.79
C THR A 277 11.56 6.59 21.86
N LYS A 278 10.30 6.22 21.97
CA LYS A 278 9.62 5.25 21.12
C LYS A 278 8.58 5.91 20.23
N ILE A 279 8.42 5.38 19.03
CA ILE A 279 7.24 5.63 18.20
C ILE A 279 6.20 4.58 18.56
N ASN A 280 5.25 4.92 19.42
CA ASN A 280 4.17 4.02 19.84
C ASN A 280 3.28 3.65 18.65
N SER A 281 2.89 4.65 17.84
CA SER A 281 2.13 4.46 16.62
C SER A 281 2.48 5.51 15.56
N LEU A 282 2.38 5.12 14.29
CA LEU A 282 2.57 5.99 13.13
C LEU A 282 1.73 5.43 11.98
N TYR A 283 0.77 6.21 11.49
CA TYR A 283 -0.12 5.79 10.42
C TYR A 283 -0.75 7.00 9.71
N LEU A 284 -1.14 6.82 8.45
CA LEU A 284 -1.96 7.76 7.72
C LEU A 284 -3.44 7.43 7.91
N ASN A 285 -4.19 8.33 8.53
CA ASN A 285 -5.61 8.12 8.79
C ASN A 285 -6.47 8.44 7.56
N ASP A 286 -7.72 7.97 7.57
CA ASP A 286 -8.67 8.16 6.47
C ASP A 286 -9.06 9.64 6.28
N ASP A 287 -8.78 10.50 7.26
CA ASP A 287 -8.94 11.96 7.17
C ASP A 287 -7.79 12.66 6.40
N GLY A 288 -6.80 11.89 5.93
CA GLY A 288 -5.64 12.40 5.20
C GLY A 288 -4.52 12.95 6.09
N SER A 289 -4.64 12.88 7.41
CA SER A 289 -3.62 13.34 8.37
C SER A 289 -2.77 12.18 8.87
N VAL A 290 -1.48 12.44 9.06
CA VAL A 290 -0.56 11.48 9.72
C VAL A 290 -0.72 11.61 11.22
N TYR A 291 -0.98 10.49 11.88
CA TYR A 291 -1.02 10.42 13.34
C TYR A 291 0.29 9.81 13.83
N LEU A 292 0.99 10.56 14.67
CA LEU A 292 2.23 10.13 15.30
C LEU A 292 2.05 10.18 16.82
N ASP A 293 2.20 9.03 17.46
CA ASP A 293 2.26 8.93 18.93
C ASP A 293 3.68 8.55 19.36
N LEU A 294 4.29 9.41 20.18
CA LEU A 294 5.60 9.17 20.79
C LEU A 294 5.45 8.77 22.25
N SER A 295 6.46 8.10 22.80
CA SER A 295 6.49 7.77 24.23
C SER A 295 6.81 8.98 25.11
N GLY A 296 6.44 8.89 26.39
CA GLY A 296 6.67 9.94 27.39
C GLY A 296 8.11 10.46 27.47
N GLU A 297 9.11 9.63 27.13
CA GLU A 297 10.52 10.02 27.08
C GLU A 297 10.78 11.18 26.12
N PHE A 298 9.97 11.32 25.07
CA PHE A 298 10.07 12.47 24.16
C PHE A 298 9.89 13.81 24.89
N LEU A 299 9.07 13.85 25.95
CA LEU A 299 8.89 15.05 26.77
C LEU A 299 9.95 15.16 27.85
N THR A 300 10.23 14.06 28.57
CA THR A 300 11.08 14.11 29.76
C THR A 300 12.56 14.22 29.42
N GLU A 301 12.99 13.79 28.24
CA GLU A 301 14.40 13.76 27.85
C GLU A 301 14.79 14.87 26.86
N MET A 302 13.84 15.61 26.27
CA MET A 302 14.10 16.64 25.27
C MET A 302 15.11 17.69 25.74
N ASN A 303 15.09 18.02 27.05
CA ASN A 303 16.00 18.95 27.72
C ASN A 303 16.27 20.24 26.90
N ALA A 304 15.20 20.84 26.37
CA ALA A 304 15.26 21.99 25.47
C ALA A 304 14.53 23.22 26.07
N GLY A 305 15.08 24.41 25.79
CA GLY A 305 14.33 25.66 25.94
C GLY A 305 13.35 25.86 24.78
N SER A 306 12.41 26.81 24.91
CA SER A 306 11.31 27.02 23.96
C SER A 306 11.71 27.12 22.48
N GLY A 307 12.85 27.75 22.18
CA GLY A 307 13.34 27.89 20.81
C GLY A 307 13.78 26.56 20.18
N LEU A 308 14.60 25.79 20.89
CA LEU A 308 15.06 24.48 20.43
C LEU A 308 13.89 23.49 20.39
N GLU A 309 12.99 23.54 21.38
CA GLU A 309 11.77 22.73 21.38
C GLU A 309 10.93 22.96 20.12
N ALA A 310 10.68 24.21 19.73
CA ALA A 310 9.94 24.52 18.51
C ALA A 310 10.62 23.92 17.26
N MET A 311 11.95 23.96 17.19
CA MET A 311 12.70 23.37 16.08
C MET A 311 12.64 21.83 16.08
N ILE A 312 12.69 21.19 17.25
CA ILE A 312 12.53 19.73 17.39
C ILE A 312 11.16 19.33 16.87
N LEU A 313 10.09 20.00 17.30
CA LEU A 313 8.73 19.75 16.80
C LEU A 313 8.64 19.95 15.28
N GLN A 314 9.23 21.02 14.75
CA GLN A 314 9.26 21.23 13.29
C GLN A 314 10.00 20.11 12.56
N CYS A 315 11.09 19.57 13.11
CA CYS A 315 11.81 18.44 12.54
C CYS A 315 10.98 17.15 12.55
N VAL A 316 10.21 16.90 13.62
CA VAL A 316 9.28 15.78 13.71
C VAL A 316 8.23 15.91 12.60
N ALA A 317 7.57 17.07 12.47
CA ALA A 317 6.59 17.31 11.41
C ALA A 317 7.20 17.14 10.02
N ASN A 318 8.35 17.75 9.76
CA ASN A 318 9.01 17.67 8.46
C ASN A 318 9.37 16.23 8.10
N THR A 319 9.91 15.44 9.02
CA THR A 319 10.30 14.05 8.75
C THR A 319 9.09 13.18 8.45
N PHE A 320 8.12 13.11 9.37
CA PHE A 320 7.02 12.18 9.24
C PHE A 320 5.94 12.66 8.26
N GLY A 321 5.66 13.97 8.22
CA GLY A 321 4.77 14.55 7.23
C GLY A 321 5.29 14.35 5.81
N SER A 322 6.59 14.58 5.57
CA SER A 322 7.19 14.36 4.24
C SER A 322 7.30 12.88 3.88
N TYR A 323 7.55 11.99 4.85
CA TYR A 323 7.57 10.54 4.61
C TYR A 323 6.24 10.03 4.04
N TYR A 324 5.13 10.57 4.54
CA TYR A 324 3.78 10.24 4.06
C TYR A 324 3.28 11.13 2.92
N GLY A 325 4.01 12.19 2.54
CA GLY A 325 3.60 13.13 1.51
C GLY A 325 2.40 14.00 1.92
N THR A 326 2.34 14.44 3.18
CA THR A 326 1.24 15.24 3.75
C THR A 326 1.71 16.62 4.20
N ASP A 327 0.77 17.56 4.36
CA ASP A 327 1.06 18.94 4.77
C ASP A 327 1.38 19.10 6.27
N GLY A 328 1.26 18.03 7.07
CA GLY A 328 1.47 18.09 8.51
C GLY A 328 1.13 16.78 9.21
N ILE A 329 1.33 16.78 10.53
CA ILE A 329 1.05 15.64 11.39
C ILE A 329 0.20 16.04 12.59
N ILE A 330 -0.51 15.09 13.16
CA ILE A 330 -1.11 15.20 14.50
C ILE A 330 -0.19 14.47 15.45
N LEU A 331 0.41 15.22 16.39
CA LEU A 331 1.37 14.70 17.35
C LEU A 331 0.72 14.47 18.73
N THR A 332 0.87 13.26 19.24
CA THR A 332 0.54 12.89 20.62
C THR A 332 1.74 12.30 21.35
N VAL A 333 1.70 12.36 22.67
CA VAL A 333 2.64 11.67 23.57
C VAL A 333 1.82 10.84 24.56
N ASP A 334 2.08 9.52 24.60
CA ASP A 334 1.31 8.54 25.37
C ASP A 334 -0.22 8.70 25.18
N GLY A 335 -0.65 8.93 23.94
CA GLY A 335 -2.05 9.09 23.55
C GLY A 335 -2.69 10.44 23.89
N SER A 336 -1.95 11.38 24.48
CA SER A 336 -2.43 12.73 24.80
C SER A 336 -1.85 13.78 23.83
N PRO A 337 -2.58 14.85 23.47
CA PRO A 337 -2.02 15.94 22.67
C PRO A 337 -0.72 16.47 23.29
N TYR A 338 0.28 16.72 22.45
CA TYR A 338 1.59 17.21 22.92
C TYR A 338 1.42 18.46 23.80
N THR A 339 1.97 18.42 25.01
CA THR A 339 1.99 19.57 25.92
C THR A 339 3.25 19.55 26.76
N SER A 340 3.98 20.66 26.74
CA SER A 340 5.19 20.92 27.52
C SER A 340 5.04 22.19 28.37
N GLY A 341 6.15 22.66 28.96
CA GLY A 341 6.19 23.96 29.64
C GLY A 341 6.13 25.18 28.71
N HIS A 342 6.35 25.03 27.39
CA HIS A 342 6.41 26.15 26.45
C HIS A 342 5.38 26.06 25.32
N ILE A 343 5.01 24.85 24.90
CA ILE A 343 4.12 24.61 23.75
C ILE A 343 3.04 23.63 24.19
N SER A 344 1.79 23.92 23.82
CA SER A 344 0.66 23.02 24.04
C SER A 344 -0.18 22.98 22.78
N LEU A 345 -0.33 21.78 22.22
CA LEU A 345 -1.17 21.51 21.06
C LEU A 345 -2.57 21.11 21.52
N THR A 346 -3.57 21.65 20.86
CA THR A 346 -4.95 21.20 21.04
C THR A 346 -5.19 19.86 20.36
N LYS A 347 -6.25 19.15 20.76
CA LYS A 347 -6.58 17.85 20.17
C LYS A 347 -6.86 17.98 18.68
N GLY A 348 -6.12 17.23 17.86
CA GLY A 348 -6.23 17.26 16.40
C GLY A 348 -5.58 18.50 15.75
N GLU A 349 -4.84 19.29 16.53
CA GLU A 349 -4.05 20.38 15.97
C GLU A 349 -2.97 19.83 15.04
N LEU A 350 -2.95 20.36 13.82
CA LEU A 350 -2.00 19.96 12.79
C LEU A 350 -0.69 20.71 13.01
N LEU A 351 0.39 19.96 13.21
CA LEU A 351 1.75 20.47 13.16
C LEU A 351 2.22 20.43 11.71
N SER A 352 2.23 21.58 11.04
CA SER A 352 2.50 21.68 9.62
C SER A 352 3.95 21.38 9.24
N VAL A 353 4.11 20.75 8.07
CA VAL A 353 5.40 20.61 7.40
C VAL A 353 5.85 22.00 6.92
N ASN A 354 7.09 22.34 7.26
CA ASN A 354 7.78 23.51 6.73
C ASN A 354 9.27 23.19 6.56
N THR A 355 9.65 22.88 5.32
CA THR A 355 11.03 22.54 4.95
C THR A 355 11.78 23.73 4.36
N GLU A 356 11.18 24.93 4.35
CA GLU A 356 11.83 26.12 3.80
C GLU A 356 13.07 26.48 4.61
N GLY A 357 14.18 26.74 3.92
CA GLY A 357 15.46 27.09 4.56
C GLY A 357 16.20 25.90 5.19
N ALA A 358 15.65 24.68 5.13
CA ALA A 358 16.39 23.48 5.53
C ALA A 358 17.55 23.20 4.55
N ALA A 359 18.72 22.85 5.08
CA ALA A 359 19.90 22.56 4.29
C ALA A 359 20.35 21.11 4.45
N GLU A 360 20.95 20.53 3.42
CA GLU A 360 21.56 19.20 3.55
C GLU A 360 22.73 19.25 4.56
N ILE A 361 22.89 18.19 5.35
CA ILE A 361 24.09 18.04 6.18
C ILE A 361 25.32 18.00 5.23
N PRO A 362 26.34 18.85 5.46
CA PRO A 362 27.53 18.92 4.61
C PRO A 362 28.32 17.62 4.48
#